data_AF-A0A920L8U7-F1
#
_entry.id   AF-A0A920L8U7-F1
#
_cell.length_a   1.000
_cell.length_b   1.000
_cell.length_c   1.000
_cell.angle_alpha   90.00
_cell.angle_beta   90.00
_cell.angle_gamma   90.00
#
_symmetry.space_group_name_H-M   'P 1'
#
loop_
_entity.id
_entity.type
_entity.pdbx_description
1 polymer ?
#
loop_
_entity_poly.entity_id
_entity_poly.type
_entity_poly.pdbx_seq_one_letter_code
_entity_poly.pdbx_strand_id
1 'polypeptide(L)' 'MSSKKTKTALITGISGMVGSHLAEYLMSHTDWSIHGLIRWRSPLENLENIIPYVNNQQRVYFHYGDLRDAQSINKVVKR' A
#
# COMPACT_ATOMS: atom_id res chain seq x y z
N MET A 1 -3.58 14.61 -25.67
CA MET A 1 -2.66 13.93 -24.73
C MET A 1 -3.45 12.92 -23.91
N SER A 2 -3.25 11.62 -24.13
CA SER A 2 -3.87 10.59 -23.28
C SER A 2 -3.22 10.66 -21.91
N SER A 3 -3.96 11.07 -20.89
CA SER A 3 -3.55 10.93 -19.49
C SER A 3 -3.17 9.47 -19.26
N LYS A 4 -1.88 9.19 -19.09
CA LYS A 4 -1.40 7.83 -18.85
C LYS A 4 -1.91 7.46 -17.46
N LYS A 5 -2.87 6.54 -17.40
CA LYS A 5 -3.41 6.05 -16.12
C LYS A 5 -2.22 5.59 -15.26
N THR A 6 -2.01 6.26 -14.13
CA THR A 6 -1.00 5.85 -13.15
C THR A 6 -1.29 4.40 -12.77
N LYS A 7 -0.29 3.53 -12.90
CA LYS A 7 -0.46 2.12 -12.53
C LYS A 7 -0.63 2.02 -11.02
N THR A 8 -1.39 1.03 -10.57
CA THR A 8 -1.68 0.82 -9.15
C THR A 8 -1.14 -0.54 -8.71
N ALA A 9 -0.43 -0.56 -7.58
CA ALA A 9 0.01 -1.78 -6.91
C ALA A 9 -0.74 -1.95 -5.59
N LEU A 10 -1.27 -3.15 -5.35
CA LEU A 10 -1.84 -3.54 -4.06
C LEU A 10 -0.89 -4.51 -3.36
N ILE A 11 -0.37 -4.14 -2.20
CA ILE A 11 0.53 -4.94 -1.36
C ILE A 11 -0.25 -5.43 -0.15
N THR A 12 -0.67 -6.69 -0.15
CA THR A 12 -1.57 -7.27 0.87
C THR A 12 -0.90 -7.57 2.22
N GLY A 13 0.43 -7.46 2.29
CA GLY A 13 1.25 -7.65 3.48
C GLY A 13 2.29 -6.56 3.63
N ILE A 14 1.90 -5.29 3.42
CA ILE A 14 2.83 -4.15 3.32
C ILE A 14 3.65 -3.94 4.61
N SER A 15 3.10 -4.30 5.76
CA SER A 15 3.74 -4.12 7.06
C SER A 15 4.78 -5.20 7.40
N GLY A 16 4.88 -6.26 6.59
CA GLY A 16 5.90 -7.30 6.76
C GLY A 16 7.23 -6.90 6.13
N MET A 17 8.31 -7.62 6.49
CA MET A 17 9.68 -7.34 6.02
C MET A 17 9.78 -7.26 4.49
N VAL A 18 9.19 -8.21 3.76
CA VAL A 18 9.27 -8.20 2.28
C VAL A 18 8.34 -7.15 1.67
N GLY A 19 7.15 -6.98 2.25
CA GLY A 19 6.14 -6.05 1.73
C GLY A 19 6.57 -4.59 1.83
N SER A 20 7.26 -4.22 2.90
CA SER A 20 7.76 -2.86 3.08
C SER A 20 8.86 -2.52 2.08
N HIS A 21 9.84 -3.41 1.92
CA HIS A 21 10.92 -3.23 0.93
C HIS A 21 10.37 -3.16 -0.50
N LEU A 22 9.34 -3.95 -0.83
CA LEU A 22 8.68 -3.84 -2.13
C LEU A 22 8.01 -2.46 -2.29
N ALA A 23 7.35 -1.95 -1.26
CA ALA A 23 6.72 -0.64 -1.29
C ALA A 23 7.77 0.47 -1.49
N GLU A 24 8.89 0.43 -0.76
CA GLU A 24 10.01 1.35 -0.92
C GLU A 24 10.59 1.28 -2.34
N TYR A 25 10.86 0.06 -2.83
CA TYR A 25 11.39 -0.15 -4.18
C TYR A 25 10.47 0.45 -5.25
N LEU A 26 9.17 0.17 -5.18
CA LEU A 26 8.19 0.71 -6.13
C LEU A 26 8.08 2.23 -6.02
N MET A 27 8.15 2.77 -4.82
CA MET A 27 8.08 4.21 -4.59
C MET A 27 9.28 4.93 -5.20
N SER A 28 10.49 4.36 -5.06
CA SER A 28 11.74 4.93 -5.60
C SER A 28 11.89 4.78 -7.12
N HIS A 29 11.39 3.69 -7.71
CA HIS A 29 11.66 3.35 -9.13
C HIS A 29 10.47 3.57 -10.06
N THR A 30 9.30 3.89 -9.53
CA THR A 30 8.09 4.05 -10.34
C THR A 30 7.29 5.28 -9.93
N ASP A 31 6.31 5.64 -10.76
CA ASP A 31 5.29 6.65 -10.51
C ASP A 31 3.97 6.04 -10.01
N TRP A 32 3.94 4.75 -9.66
CA TRP A 32 2.73 4.01 -9.34
C TRP A 32 2.08 4.49 -8.03
N SER A 33 0.75 4.30 -7.94
CA SER A 33 -0.01 4.43 -6.69
C SER A 33 0.08 3.12 -5.90
N ILE A 34 0.50 3.20 -4.65
CA ILE A 34 0.77 2.05 -3.80
C ILE A 34 -0.32 1.96 -2.74
N HIS A 35 -1.06 0.87 -2.74
CA HIS A 35 -2.11 0.57 -1.77
C HIS A 35 -1.60 -0.56 -0.88
N GLY A 36 -1.47 -0.31 0.41
CA GLY A 36 -1.04 -1.28 1.40
C GLY A 36 -2.22 -1.81 2.20
N LEU A 37 -2.33 -3.11 2.35
CA LEU A 37 -3.27 -3.73 3.29
C LEU A 37 -2.59 -3.92 4.65
N ILE A 38 -3.25 -3.46 5.70
CA ILE A 38 -2.77 -3.56 7.09
C ILE A 38 -3.84 -4.26 7.93
N ARG A 39 -3.44 -5.20 8.80
CA ARG A 39 -4.35 -5.84 9.76
C ARG A 39 -4.41 -5.02 11.05
N TRP A 40 -5.51 -5.12 11.79
CA TRP A 40 -5.83 -4.33 12.98
C TRP A 40 -4.77 -4.30 14.11
N ARG A 41 -3.75 -5.16 14.07
CA ARG A 41 -2.61 -5.16 15.02
C ARG A 41 -1.28 -5.53 14.36
N SER A 42 -1.14 -5.25 13.07
CA SER A 42 0.15 -5.46 12.40
C SER A 42 1.21 -4.53 12.98
N PRO A 43 2.42 -5.03 13.31
CA PRO A 43 3.56 -4.17 13.62
C PRO A 43 3.85 -3.23 12.45
N LEU A 44 4.16 -1.97 12.75
CA LEU A 44 4.44 -0.94 11.73
C LEU A 44 5.92 -0.54 11.68
N GLU A 45 6.78 -1.21 12.44
CA GLU A 45 8.23 -0.94 12.52
C GLU A 45 8.89 -0.94 11.12
N ASN A 46 8.49 -1.89 10.26
CA ASN A 46 9.00 -1.98 8.89
C ASN A 46 8.53 -0.85 7.96
N LEU A 47 7.61 0.01 8.41
CA LEU A 47 6.99 1.07 7.61
C LEU A 47 7.49 2.47 8.00
N GLU A 48 8.44 2.60 8.92
CA GLU A 48 8.93 3.90 9.40
C GLU A 48 9.34 4.85 8.26
N ASN A 49 10.01 4.32 7.23
CA ASN A 49 10.41 5.10 6.06
C ASN A 49 9.24 5.44 5.11
N ILE A 50 8.13 4.69 5.16
CA ILE A 50 6.98 4.85 4.27
C ILE A 50 5.90 5.76 4.88
N ILE A 51 5.75 5.75 6.21
CA ILE A 51 4.74 6.52 6.95
C ILE A 51 4.72 8.02 6.59
N PRO A 52 5.86 8.73 6.43
CA PRO A 52 5.86 10.14 6.03
C PRO A 52 5.14 10.40 4.70
N TYR A 53 5.25 9.47 3.74
CA TYR A 53 4.60 9.58 2.42
C TYR A 53 3.09 9.38 2.50
N VAL A 54 2.65 8.50 3.40
CA VAL A 54 1.22 8.30 3.69
C VAL A 54 0.62 9.57 4.32
N ASN A 55 1.32 10.17 5.28
CA ASN A 55 0.86 11.39 5.96
C ASN A 55 0.73 12.57 5.00
N ASN A 56 1.64 12.67 4.02
CA ASN A 56 1.59 13.70 2.98
C ASN A 56 0.60 13.37 1.84
N GLN A 57 -0.13 12.24 1.93
CA GLN A 57 -1.00 11.70 0.88
C GLN A 57 -0.29 11.57 -0.48
N GLN A 58 1.03 11.34 -0.44
CA GLN A 58 1.87 11.22 -1.62
C GLN A 58 1.93 9.76 -2.05
N ARG A 59 0.97 9.36 -2.89
CA ARG A 59 0.97 8.11 -3.67
C ARG A 59 0.86 6.80 -2.89
N VAL A 60 1.02 6.80 -1.56
CA VAL A 60 0.89 5.62 -0.70
C VAL A 60 -0.35 5.72 0.16
N TYR A 61 -1.16 4.65 0.17
CA TYR A 61 -2.42 4.58 0.90
C TYR A 61 -2.48 3.30 1.72
N PHE A 62 -2.83 3.40 2.99
CA PHE A 62 -3.04 2.24 3.84
C PHE A 62 -4.53 1.96 4.03
N HIS A 63 -4.89 0.69 3.89
CA HIS A 63 -6.25 0.19 4.04
C HIS A 63 -6.26 -0.92 5.06
N TYR A 64 -7.21 -0.86 5.99
CA TYR A 64 -7.44 -1.97 6.88
C TYR A 64 -8.16 -3.12 6.16
N GLY A 65 -7.65 -4.33 6.31
CA GLY A 65 -8.33 -5.54 5.86
C GLY A 65 -7.56 -6.82 6.18
N ASP A 66 -8.24 -7.95 6.03
CA ASP A 66 -7.69 -9.29 6.26
C ASP A 66 -8.01 -10.14 5.03
N LEU A 67 -7.02 -10.85 4.50
CA LEU A 67 -7.20 -11.71 3.31
C LEU A 67 -8.23 -12.82 3.54
N ARG A 68 -8.53 -13.15 4.79
CA ARG A 68 -9.57 -14.11 5.17
C ARG A 68 -10.97 -13.51 5.22
N ASP A 69 -11.09 -12.18 5.16
CA ASP A 69 -12.36 -11.47 5.09
C ASP A 69 -12.60 -10.92 3.67
N ALA A 70 -13.40 -11.65 2.91
CA ALA A 70 -13.75 -11.30 1.53
C ALA A 70 -14.41 -9.90 1.42
N GLN A 71 -15.17 -9.45 2.43
CA GLN A 71 -15.79 -8.12 2.40
C GLN A 71 -14.73 -7.03 2.49
N SER A 72 -13.74 -7.20 3.39
CA SER A 72 -12.63 -6.25 3.50
C SER A 72 -11.80 -6.17 2.21
N ILE A 73 -11.49 -7.31 1.58
CA ILE A 73 -10.72 -7.34 0.34
C ILE A 73 -11.50 -6.70 -0.81
N ASN A 74 -12.79 -7.02 -0.94
CA ASN A 74 -13.64 -6.43 -1.96
C ASN A 74 -13.73 -4.89 -1.81
N LYS A 75 -13.76 -4.39 -0.57
CA LYS A 75 -13.74 -2.96 -0.28
C LYS A 75 -12.42 -2.30 -0.71
N VAL A 76 -11.28 -2.98 -0.55
CA VAL A 76 -9.96 -2.44 -0.92
C VAL A 76 -9.74 -2.48 -2.43
N VAL A 77 -10.14 -3.56 -3.11
CA VAL A 77 -9.97 -3.71 -4.56
C VAL A 77 -10.85 -2.73 -5.35
N LYS A 78 -11.98 -2.31 -4.80
CA LYS A 78 -12.89 -1.33 -5.42
C LYS A 78 -12.43 0.14 -5.32
N ARG A 79 -11.38 0.43 -4.55
CA ARG A 79 -10.81 1.78 -4.45
C ARG A 79 -9.92 2.08 -5.66
#